data_AF-A0A847HGN1-F1
#
_entry.id   AF-A0A847HGN1-F1
#
_cell.length_a   1.000
_cell.length_b   1.000
_cell.length_c   1.000
_cell.angle_alpha   90.00
_cell.angle_beta   90.00
_cell.angle_gamma   90.00
#
_symmetry.space_group_name_H-M   'P 1'
#
loop_
_entity.id
_entity.type
_entity.pdbx_description
1 polymer ?
#
loop_
_entity_poly.entity_id
_entity_poly.type
_entity_poly.pdbx_seq_one_letter_code
_entity_poly.pdbx_strand_id
1 'polypeptide(L)'
;MKKSMFVLLIICLTATTAFAGPNPTEAIASLQQISADTPQELTRLMLDLHLSYFERNALRLMDMRVSPMIVTESHFEVPVEMGFMLTEDRILTALAAFEESSGGKMIASPRAITVSVSAESMPDGKPLLSMTVLVTLHNNVKTGYDSSLKLAFEAFAKVTTFSPQIGKNAEAAGQKTDTASDGNGTWVTNLRIDSDRRLQLTGYAIEPRMVNQFCRDFEKTGVFSEMTLSSMNRNMYNKQPVMRFDVTGKVAAGN
;
A
#
# COMPACT_ATOMS: atom_id res chain seq x y z
N MET A 1 -14.25 -10.52 -70.08
CA MET A 1 -15.44 -9.69 -69.78
C MET A 1 -16.07 -10.16 -68.47
N LYS A 2 -16.28 -9.23 -67.53
CA LYS A 2 -17.26 -9.21 -66.41
C LYS A 2 -17.25 -10.40 -65.43
N LYS A 3 -16.67 -10.24 -64.23
CA LYS A 3 -17.25 -9.69 -62.96
C LYS A 3 -18.07 -10.71 -62.17
N SER A 4 -17.58 -11.07 -60.98
CA SER A 4 -18.25 -11.00 -59.65
C SER A 4 -17.45 -11.89 -58.68
N MET A 5 -16.49 -11.37 -57.92
CA MET A 5 -16.63 -10.68 -56.62
C MET A 5 -17.42 -11.51 -55.59
N PHE A 6 -16.69 -12.28 -54.77
CA PHE A 6 -17.09 -12.66 -53.42
C PHE A 6 -15.84 -12.63 -52.54
N VAL A 7 -15.68 -11.53 -51.82
CA VAL A 7 -14.71 -11.38 -50.73
C VAL A 7 -15.41 -11.89 -49.48
N LEU A 8 -14.97 -13.05 -48.97
CA LEU A 8 -15.40 -13.56 -47.67
C LEU A 8 -14.51 -12.92 -46.60
N LEU A 9 -14.97 -11.80 -46.06
CA LEU A 9 -14.34 -11.10 -44.94
C LEU A 9 -14.69 -11.87 -43.65
N ILE A 10 -13.76 -12.67 -43.13
CA ILE A 10 -13.87 -13.27 -41.80
C ILE A 10 -13.58 -12.16 -40.79
N ILE A 11 -14.63 -11.49 -40.31
CA ILE A 11 -14.57 -10.65 -39.12
C ILE A 11 -14.63 -11.59 -37.92
N CYS A 12 -13.49 -11.87 -37.30
CA CYS A 12 -13.46 -12.36 -35.92
C CYS A 12 -13.99 -11.24 -35.03
N LEU A 13 -15.29 -11.29 -34.73
CA LEU A 13 -15.89 -10.56 -33.62
C LEU A 13 -15.39 -11.24 -32.34
N THR A 14 -14.25 -10.80 -31.80
CA THR A 14 -13.95 -11.05 -30.39
C THR A 14 -14.89 -10.17 -29.58
N ALA A 15 -16.05 -10.75 -29.22
CA ALA A 15 -16.83 -10.24 -28.11
C ALA A 15 -15.96 -10.34 -26.87
N THR A 16 -15.18 -9.30 -26.61
CA THR A 16 -14.71 -9.01 -25.26
C THR A 16 -15.97 -8.65 -24.49
N THR A 17 -16.58 -9.65 -23.86
CA THR A 17 -17.43 -9.37 -22.71
C THR A 17 -16.47 -8.77 -21.68
N ALA A 18 -16.31 -7.45 -21.73
CA ALA A 18 -15.92 -6.70 -20.57
C ALA A 18 -16.96 -7.07 -19.52
N PHE A 19 -16.56 -7.94 -18.61
CA PHE A 19 -17.26 -8.16 -17.35
C PHE A 19 -17.07 -6.84 -16.58
N ALA A 20 -17.80 -5.82 -17.00
CA ALA A 20 -17.92 -4.59 -16.26
C ALA A 20 -18.70 -4.97 -15.01
N GLY A 21 -17.97 -5.18 -13.91
CA GLY A 21 -18.60 -5.25 -12.60
C GLY A 21 -19.53 -4.04 -12.42
N PRO A 22 -20.63 -4.20 -11.66
CA PRO A 22 -21.63 -3.15 -11.51
C PRO A 22 -20.99 -1.82 -11.06
N ASN A 23 -21.61 -0.71 -11.49
CA ASN A 23 -21.14 0.63 -11.15
C ASN A 23 -21.04 0.78 -9.62
N PRO A 24 -20.01 1.46 -9.07
CA PRO A 24 -19.82 1.61 -7.63
C PRO A 24 -21.07 2.18 -6.94
N THR A 25 -21.80 3.07 -7.59
CA THR A 25 -23.07 3.62 -7.08
C THR A 25 -24.17 2.57 -6.95
N GLU A 26 -24.22 1.58 -7.84
CA GLU A 26 -25.19 0.48 -7.80
C GLU A 26 -24.79 -0.58 -6.76
N ALA A 27 -23.49 -0.86 -6.60
CA ALA A 27 -22.98 -1.76 -5.58
C ALA A 27 -23.12 -1.15 -4.16
N ILE A 28 -22.85 0.14 -4.00
CA ILE A 28 -23.09 0.88 -2.75
C ILE A 28 -24.60 0.99 -2.48
N ALA A 29 -25.44 1.13 -3.50
CA ALA A 29 -26.90 1.07 -3.34
C ALA A 29 -27.40 -0.33 -2.93
N SER A 30 -26.74 -1.41 -3.39
CA SER A 30 -27.05 -2.77 -2.93
C SER A 30 -26.68 -3.01 -1.46
N LEU A 31 -25.72 -2.27 -0.91
CA LEU A 31 -25.47 -2.23 0.54
C LEU A 31 -26.60 -1.53 1.32
N GLN A 32 -27.38 -0.66 0.66
CA GLN A 32 -28.47 0.11 1.27
C GLN A 32 -29.84 -0.58 1.17
N GLN A 33 -30.09 -1.36 0.12
CA GLN A 33 -31.35 -2.08 -0.08
C GLN A 33 -31.16 -3.59 0.02
N ILE A 34 -31.86 -4.15 1.02
CA ILE A 34 -32.43 -5.51 1.16
C ILE A 34 -32.15 -6.09 2.55
N SER A 35 -33.25 -6.58 3.12
CA SER A 35 -33.41 -7.31 4.36
C SER A 35 -32.86 -8.72 4.24
N ALA A 36 -32.10 -9.17 5.25
CA ALA A 36 -31.61 -10.54 5.47
C ALA A 36 -30.20 -10.91 4.98
N ASP A 37 -29.26 -9.97 4.85
CA ASP A 37 -27.86 -10.35 4.57
C ASP A 37 -27.25 -11.07 5.77
N THR A 38 -26.89 -12.34 5.59
CA THR A 38 -26.09 -13.11 6.55
C THR A 38 -24.69 -12.51 6.67
N PRO A 39 -23.99 -12.67 7.81
CA PRO A 39 -22.59 -12.25 7.95
C PRO A 39 -21.69 -12.74 6.80
N GLN A 40 -21.96 -13.93 6.28
CA GLN A 40 -21.23 -14.52 5.15
C GLN A 40 -21.47 -13.77 3.85
N GLU A 41 -22.72 -13.38 3.54
CA GLU A 41 -23.05 -12.61 2.34
C GLU A 41 -22.43 -11.21 2.37
N LEU A 42 -22.50 -10.53 3.52
CA LEU A 42 -21.85 -9.23 3.71
C LEU A 42 -20.33 -9.32 3.54
N THR A 43 -19.72 -10.37 4.09
CA THR A 43 -18.28 -10.62 3.94
C THR A 43 -17.92 -10.85 2.47
N ARG A 44 -18.69 -11.69 1.77
CA ARG A 44 -18.47 -11.96 0.35
C ARG A 44 -18.57 -10.70 -0.49
N LEU A 45 -19.64 -9.92 -0.31
CA LEU A 45 -19.83 -8.65 -1.02
C LEU A 45 -18.66 -7.70 -0.78
N MET A 46 -18.19 -7.60 0.47
CA MET A 46 -17.03 -6.78 0.81
C MET A 46 -15.75 -7.24 0.09
N LEU A 47 -15.51 -8.55 0.02
CA LEU A 47 -14.38 -9.11 -0.71
C LEU A 47 -14.49 -8.85 -2.21
N ASP A 48 -15.67 -9.04 -2.79
CA ASP A 48 -15.92 -8.79 -4.22
C ASP A 48 -15.70 -7.31 -4.58
N LEU A 49 -16.04 -6.38 -3.68
CA LEU A 49 -15.74 -4.94 -3.82
C LEU A 49 -14.23 -4.66 -3.83
N HIS A 50 -13.47 -5.26 -2.92
CA HIS A 50 -12.00 -5.12 -2.89
C HIS A 50 -11.37 -5.68 -4.16
N LEU A 51 -11.74 -6.89 -4.57
CA LEU A 51 -11.23 -7.53 -5.79
C LEU A 51 -11.53 -6.67 -7.02
N SER A 52 -12.77 -6.19 -7.15
CA SER A 52 -13.17 -5.28 -8.23
C SER A 52 -12.36 -3.98 -8.22
N TYR A 53 -12.07 -3.42 -7.05
CA TYR A 53 -11.23 -2.23 -6.93
C TYR A 53 -9.80 -2.50 -7.41
N PHE A 54 -9.21 -3.62 -6.96
CA PHE A 54 -7.85 -3.98 -7.31
C PHE A 54 -7.70 -4.22 -8.81
N GLU A 55 -8.63 -4.94 -9.43
CA GLU A 55 -8.65 -5.19 -10.86
C GLU A 55 -8.74 -3.89 -11.67
N ARG A 56 -9.67 -3.00 -11.33
CA ARG A 56 -9.84 -1.69 -12.02
C ARG A 56 -8.62 -0.79 -11.93
N ASN A 57 -7.87 -0.89 -10.82
CA ASN A 57 -6.67 -0.09 -10.58
C ASN A 57 -5.38 -0.81 -11.00
N ALA A 58 -5.48 -1.98 -11.64
CA ALA A 58 -4.34 -2.82 -12.04
C ALA A 58 -3.39 -3.15 -10.86
N LEU A 59 -3.95 -3.35 -9.66
CA LEU A 59 -3.22 -3.77 -8.48
C LEU A 59 -3.11 -5.30 -8.48
N ARG A 60 -1.87 -5.80 -8.42
CA ARG A 60 -1.60 -7.24 -8.43
C ARG A 60 -1.73 -7.82 -7.02
N LEU A 61 -2.92 -8.34 -6.72
CA LEU A 61 -3.16 -9.20 -5.56
C LEU A 61 -2.51 -10.57 -5.80
N MET A 62 -1.65 -11.00 -4.88
CA MET A 62 -0.88 -12.25 -4.98
C MET A 62 -1.55 -13.38 -4.20
N ASP A 63 -1.95 -13.09 -2.97
CA ASP A 63 -2.69 -14.02 -2.12
C ASP A 63 -3.69 -13.28 -1.24
N MET A 64 -4.72 -14.01 -0.84
CA MET A 64 -5.73 -13.56 0.10
C MET A 64 -6.09 -14.72 1.01
N ARG A 65 -6.05 -14.48 2.32
CA ARG A 65 -6.36 -15.49 3.34
C ARG A 65 -7.47 -14.96 4.22
N VAL A 66 -8.59 -15.67 4.25
CA VAL A 66 -9.74 -15.33 5.08
C VAL A 66 -9.71 -16.24 6.30
N SER A 67 -9.64 -15.64 7.48
CA SER A 67 -9.69 -16.36 8.76
C SER A 67 -11.14 -16.67 9.15
N PRO A 68 -11.37 -17.62 10.07
CA PRO A 68 -12.70 -17.90 10.59
C PRO A 68 -13.38 -16.63 11.13
N MET A 69 -14.68 -16.52 10.85
CA MET A 69 -15.51 -15.42 11.33
C MET A 69 -15.67 -15.50 12.85
N ILE A 70 -15.51 -14.36 13.50
CA ILE A 70 -15.75 -14.17 14.93
C ILE A 70 -17.12 -13.50 15.06
N VAL A 71 -18.08 -14.16 15.69
CA VAL A 71 -19.45 -13.66 15.86
C VAL A 71 -19.71 -13.41 17.34
N THR A 72 -20.25 -12.24 17.66
CA THR A 72 -20.74 -11.87 18.99
C THR A 72 -22.23 -11.52 18.90
N GLU A 73 -22.86 -11.18 20.03
CA GLU A 73 -24.29 -10.86 20.10
C GLU A 73 -24.71 -9.69 19.20
N SER A 74 -23.82 -8.73 18.95
CA SER A 74 -24.16 -7.48 18.25
C SER A 74 -23.27 -7.15 17.05
N HIS A 75 -22.17 -7.88 16.86
CA HIS A 75 -21.24 -7.64 15.76
C HIS A 75 -20.52 -8.91 15.33
N PHE A 76 -20.00 -8.92 14.10
CA PHE A 76 -19.09 -9.93 13.62
C PHE A 76 -17.85 -9.29 13.01
N GLU A 77 -16.77 -10.06 13.03
CA GLU A 77 -15.48 -9.68 12.48
C GLU A 77 -14.92 -10.83 11.63
N VAL A 78 -14.34 -10.48 10.50
CA VAL A 78 -13.63 -11.41 9.62
C VAL A 78 -12.23 -10.88 9.39
N PRO A 79 -11.21 -11.48 10.02
CA PRO A 79 -9.82 -11.14 9.75
C PRO A 79 -9.44 -11.65 8.36
N VAL A 80 -8.86 -10.77 7.55
CA VAL A 80 -8.38 -11.07 6.19
C VAL A 80 -6.96 -10.57 6.06
N GLU A 81 -6.11 -11.39 5.45
CA GLU A 81 -4.76 -11.00 5.03
C GLU A 81 -4.75 -10.89 3.51
N MET A 82 -4.25 -9.77 2.98
CA MET A 82 -4.12 -9.52 1.55
C MET A 82 -2.66 -9.20 1.21
N GLY A 83 -2.06 -10.02 0.34
CA GLY A 83 -0.70 -9.82 -0.15
C GLY A 83 -0.68 -9.23 -1.55
N PHE A 84 0.15 -8.23 -1.76
CA PHE A 84 0.29 -7.47 -3.00
C PHE A 84 1.74 -7.46 -3.46
N MET A 85 1.91 -7.43 -4.78
CA MET A 85 3.19 -7.15 -5.42
C MET A 85 3.05 -5.87 -6.24
N LEU A 86 3.70 -4.80 -5.81
CA LEU A 86 3.47 -3.46 -6.35
C LEU A 86 4.73 -2.59 -6.33
N THR A 87 4.70 -1.46 -7.03
CA THR A 87 5.70 -0.40 -6.91
C THR A 87 5.27 0.63 -5.88
N GLU A 88 6.22 1.41 -5.37
CA GLU A 88 5.97 2.42 -4.32
C GLU A 88 4.81 3.38 -4.62
N ASP A 89 4.68 3.84 -5.88
CA ASP A 89 3.61 4.74 -6.31
C ASP A 89 2.20 4.16 -6.20
N ARG A 90 2.09 2.83 -6.04
CA ARG A 90 0.82 2.11 -5.95
C ARG A 90 0.40 1.75 -4.53
N ILE A 91 1.24 1.99 -3.53
CA ILE A 91 0.91 1.71 -2.12
C ILE A 91 -0.36 2.46 -1.71
N LEU A 92 -0.40 3.78 -1.94
CA LEU A 92 -1.54 4.61 -1.52
C LEU A 92 -2.83 4.23 -2.27
N THR A 93 -2.75 3.85 -3.54
CA THR A 93 -3.90 3.35 -4.31
C THR A 93 -4.42 2.04 -3.69
N ALA A 94 -3.54 1.12 -3.32
CA ALA A 94 -3.96 -0.11 -2.65
C ALA A 94 -4.60 0.15 -1.29
N LEU A 95 -4.08 1.12 -0.52
CA LEU A 95 -4.68 1.49 0.78
C LEU A 95 -6.02 2.21 0.64
N ALA A 96 -6.24 2.96 -0.44
CA ALA A 96 -7.51 3.62 -0.71
C ALA A 96 -8.67 2.63 -0.89
N ALA A 97 -8.39 1.42 -1.39
CA ALA A 97 -9.39 0.37 -1.55
C ALA A 97 -10.15 0.05 -0.26
N PHE A 98 -9.46 0.04 0.89
CA PHE A 98 -10.07 -0.28 2.19
C PHE A 98 -10.98 0.83 2.68
N GLU A 99 -10.66 2.09 2.39
CA GLU A 99 -11.52 3.22 2.71
C GLU A 99 -12.72 3.28 1.78
N GLU A 100 -12.51 3.15 0.46
CA GLU A 100 -13.57 3.26 -0.54
C GLU A 100 -14.57 2.11 -0.51
N SER A 101 -14.13 0.92 -0.10
CA SER A 101 -15.02 -0.21 0.15
C SER A 101 -15.71 -0.15 1.51
N SER A 102 -15.23 0.70 2.43
CA SER A 102 -15.86 0.91 3.73
C SER A 102 -17.10 1.80 3.61
N GLY A 103 -18.25 1.30 4.02
CA GLY A 103 -19.50 2.02 3.94
C GLY A 103 -20.73 1.11 4.09
N GLY A 104 -21.89 1.73 4.30
CA GLY A 104 -23.14 1.00 4.44
C GLY A 104 -23.17 0.13 5.72
N LYS A 105 -23.04 -1.20 5.55
CA LYS A 105 -23.17 -2.20 6.61
C LYS A 105 -21.83 -2.78 7.11
N MET A 106 -20.71 -2.46 6.45
CA MET A 106 -19.39 -3.05 6.72
C MET A 106 -18.29 -1.99 6.66
N ILE A 107 -17.25 -2.18 7.46
CA ILE A 107 -16.00 -1.42 7.44
C ILE A 107 -14.84 -2.40 7.26
N ALA A 108 -13.88 -2.03 6.42
CA ALA A 108 -12.57 -2.66 6.36
C ALA A 108 -11.61 -1.83 7.19
N SER A 109 -11.11 -2.39 8.30
CA SER A 109 -10.19 -1.71 9.21
C SER A 109 -8.80 -2.34 9.09
N PRO A 110 -7.87 -1.75 8.33
CA PRO A 110 -6.48 -2.20 8.31
C PRO A 110 -5.90 -2.19 9.73
N ARG A 111 -5.37 -3.34 10.15
CA ARG A 111 -4.79 -3.57 11.47
C ARG A 111 -3.27 -3.56 11.41
N ALA A 112 -2.68 -4.09 10.35
CA ALA A 112 -1.24 -4.01 10.19
C ALA A 112 -0.89 -3.95 8.72
N ILE A 113 0.16 -3.21 8.39
CA ILE A 113 0.71 -3.14 7.05
C ILE A 113 2.20 -3.41 7.15
N THR A 114 2.67 -4.38 6.36
CA THR A 114 4.09 -4.66 6.19
C THR A 114 4.45 -4.46 4.73
N VAL A 115 5.52 -3.72 4.47
CA VAL A 115 6.09 -3.52 3.13
C VAL A 115 7.55 -3.90 3.17
N SER A 116 7.98 -4.74 2.25
CA SER A 116 9.38 -5.11 2.08
C SER A 116 9.81 -4.97 0.61
N VAL A 117 11.05 -4.55 0.42
CA VAL A 117 11.67 -4.50 -0.91
C VAL A 117 12.02 -5.92 -1.33
N SER A 118 11.50 -6.33 -2.49
CA SER A 118 11.85 -7.59 -3.14
C SER A 118 13.28 -7.56 -3.70
N ALA A 119 13.84 -8.73 -3.97
CA ALA A 119 15.08 -8.86 -4.73
C ALA A 119 14.90 -8.49 -6.22
N GLU A 120 13.65 -8.44 -6.69
CA GLU A 120 13.31 -8.10 -8.07
C GLU A 120 13.11 -6.59 -8.24
N SER A 121 13.34 -6.12 -9.47
CA SER A 121 13.11 -4.74 -9.86
C SER A 121 12.39 -4.69 -11.20
N MET A 122 11.60 -3.65 -11.39
CA MET A 122 10.99 -3.34 -12.67
C MET A 122 12.07 -3.00 -13.72
N PRO A 123 11.78 -3.09 -15.03
CA PRO A 123 12.73 -2.73 -16.08
C PRO A 123 13.27 -1.30 -16.00
N ASP A 124 12.51 -0.38 -15.37
CA ASP A 124 12.92 1.00 -15.12
C ASP A 124 13.83 1.16 -13.88
N GLY A 125 14.21 0.06 -13.24
CA GLY A 125 15.09 0.01 -12.07
C GLY A 125 14.38 0.28 -10.74
N LYS A 126 13.06 0.51 -10.73
CA LYS A 126 12.32 0.66 -9.46
C LYS A 126 12.21 -0.67 -8.73
N PRO A 127 12.39 -0.71 -7.41
CA PRO A 127 12.22 -1.93 -6.64
C PRO A 127 10.77 -2.40 -6.70
N LEU A 128 10.59 -3.71 -6.83
CA LEU A 128 9.30 -4.33 -6.61
C LEU A 128 9.10 -4.53 -5.11
N LEU A 129 7.91 -4.25 -4.60
CA LEU A 129 7.59 -4.34 -3.18
C LEU A 129 6.61 -5.48 -2.93
N SER A 130 6.88 -6.23 -1.86
CA SER A 130 5.93 -7.18 -1.27
C SER A 130 5.21 -6.45 -0.15
N MET A 131 3.91 -6.22 -0.31
CA MET A 131 3.07 -5.58 0.71
C MET A 131 2.05 -6.56 1.24
N THR A 132 1.95 -6.69 2.56
CA THR A 132 0.89 -7.46 3.21
C THR A 132 0.06 -6.53 4.08
N VAL A 133 -1.26 -6.56 3.89
CA VAL A 133 -2.24 -5.83 4.70
C VAL A 133 -3.07 -6.83 5.46
N LEU A 134 -2.97 -6.78 6.78
CA LEU A 134 -3.90 -7.44 7.68
C LEU A 134 -5.07 -6.49 7.91
N VAL A 135 -6.28 -6.90 7.57
CA VAL A 135 -7.50 -6.11 7.67
C VAL A 135 -8.56 -6.89 8.44
N THR A 136 -9.37 -6.19 9.24
CA THR A 136 -10.57 -6.75 9.83
C THR A 136 -11.78 -6.19 9.10
N LEU A 137 -12.60 -7.07 8.50
CA LEU A 137 -13.89 -6.70 7.94
C LEU A 137 -14.95 -6.85 9.04
N HIS A 138 -15.69 -5.80 9.37
CA HIS A 138 -16.66 -5.86 10.47
C HIS A 138 -17.89 -4.98 10.23
N ASN A 139 -19.00 -5.36 10.86
CA ASN A 139 -20.26 -4.62 10.76
C ASN A 139 -20.46 -3.56 11.87
N ASN A 140 -19.45 -3.35 12.73
CA ASN A 140 -19.47 -2.26 13.71
C ASN A 140 -19.22 -0.90 13.04
N VAL A 141 -20.20 -0.42 12.27
CA VAL A 141 -20.08 0.81 11.47
C VAL A 141 -20.01 2.10 12.30
N LYS A 142 -20.34 2.04 13.60
CA LYS A 142 -20.33 3.21 14.49
C LYS A 142 -18.92 3.74 14.76
N THR A 143 -17.89 2.92 14.59
CA THR A 143 -16.50 3.32 14.84
C THR A 143 -15.90 4.18 13.73
N GLY A 144 -16.54 4.22 12.55
CA GLY A 144 -15.96 4.86 11.36
C GLY A 144 -14.70 4.13 10.86
N TYR A 145 -14.17 4.59 9.73
CA TYR A 145 -12.91 4.09 9.17
C TYR A 145 -11.73 4.82 9.84
N ASP A 146 -10.76 4.05 10.34
CA ASP A 146 -9.52 4.60 10.89
C ASP A 146 -8.50 4.85 9.76
N SER A 147 -8.35 6.12 9.38
CA SER A 147 -7.42 6.54 8.33
C SER A 147 -5.97 6.70 8.80
N SER A 148 -5.65 6.43 10.07
CA SER A 148 -4.31 6.69 10.64
C SER A 148 -3.20 5.96 9.89
N LEU A 149 -3.42 4.71 9.47
CA LEU A 149 -2.45 3.96 8.69
C LEU A 149 -2.25 4.54 7.29
N LYS A 150 -3.32 4.94 6.60
CA LYS A 150 -3.23 5.61 5.30
C LYS A 150 -2.44 6.92 5.42
N LEU A 151 -2.78 7.75 6.41
CA LEU A 151 -2.08 9.01 6.69
C LEU A 151 -0.60 8.80 7.03
N ALA A 152 -0.26 7.73 7.75
CA ALA A 152 1.12 7.35 8.01
C ALA A 152 1.88 7.05 6.71
N PHE A 153 1.29 6.33 5.77
CA PHE A 153 1.91 6.07 4.47
C PHE A 153 2.01 7.32 3.58
N GLU A 154 1.03 8.23 3.64
CA GLU A 154 1.12 9.53 2.96
C GLU A 154 2.23 10.40 3.53
N ALA A 155 2.42 10.40 4.85
CA ALA A 155 3.52 11.09 5.51
C ALA A 155 4.88 10.44 5.19
N PHE A 156 4.95 9.10 5.20
CA PHE A 156 6.13 8.34 4.80
C PHE A 156 6.60 8.73 3.39
N ALA A 157 5.68 8.76 2.42
CA ALA A 157 5.98 9.07 1.01
C ALA A 157 6.51 10.50 0.79
N LYS A 158 6.31 11.41 1.76
CA LYS A 158 6.86 12.77 1.73
C LYS A 158 8.29 12.85 2.28
N VAL A 159 8.69 11.91 3.13
CA VAL A 159 9.97 11.97 3.85
C VAL A 159 11.02 11.05 3.24
N THR A 160 10.60 9.89 2.73
CA THR A 160 11.54 8.86 2.27
C THR A 160 10.94 8.04 1.14
N THR A 161 11.72 7.06 0.68
CA THR A 161 11.34 6.17 -0.41
C THR A 161 11.87 4.75 -0.20
N PHE A 162 11.27 3.77 -0.87
CA PHE A 162 11.81 2.42 -0.97
C PHE A 162 12.92 2.28 -2.02
N SER A 163 13.06 3.27 -2.92
CA SER A 163 14.06 3.24 -3.99
C SER A 163 15.45 3.58 -3.45
N PRO A 164 16.50 2.80 -3.80
CA PRO A 164 17.87 3.12 -3.43
C PRO A 164 18.28 4.53 -3.89
N GLN A 165 18.93 5.29 -3.00
CA GLN A 165 19.44 6.64 -3.31
C GLN A 165 20.92 6.66 -3.69
N ILE A 166 21.56 5.50 -3.77
CA ILE A 166 22.94 5.39 -4.23
C ILE A 166 23.03 5.61 -5.74
N GLY A 167 24.14 6.19 -6.22
CA GLY A 167 24.37 6.42 -7.66
C GLY A 167 23.69 7.65 -8.26
N LYS A 168 22.58 8.16 -7.69
CA LYS A 168 21.95 9.41 -8.15
C LYS A 168 22.86 10.64 -8.04
N ASN A 169 23.80 10.62 -7.09
CA ASN A 169 24.79 11.69 -6.91
C ASN A 169 26.04 11.54 -7.80
N ALA A 170 26.20 10.45 -8.55
CA ALA A 170 27.34 10.29 -9.46
C ALA A 170 27.17 11.11 -10.76
N GLU A 171 25.93 11.35 -11.20
CA GLU A 171 25.64 12.23 -12.34
C GLU A 171 25.60 13.73 -11.94
N ALA A 172 25.29 14.03 -10.67
CA ALA A 172 25.31 15.41 -10.14
C ALA A 172 26.71 15.88 -9.69
N ALA A 173 27.71 14.98 -9.62
CA ALA A 173 29.08 15.30 -9.21
C ALA A 173 29.87 16.18 -10.20
N GLY A 174 29.27 16.57 -11.32
CA GLY A 174 29.80 17.56 -12.26
C GLY A 174 29.59 19.03 -11.87
N GLN A 175 28.77 19.33 -10.87
CA GLN A 175 28.55 20.72 -10.42
C GLN A 175 28.53 20.80 -8.89
N LYS A 176 29.73 21.03 -8.32
CA LYS A 176 29.85 21.57 -6.96
C LYS A 176 29.21 22.96 -6.91
N THR A 177 28.11 23.08 -6.18
CA THR A 177 27.67 24.34 -5.58
C THR A 177 27.31 24.09 -4.11
N ASP A 178 27.89 24.92 -3.24
CA ASP A 178 27.83 24.85 -1.77
C ASP A 178 26.45 25.28 -1.21
N THR A 179 25.39 24.68 -1.70
CA THR A 179 24.06 24.73 -1.08
C THR A 179 23.49 23.32 -1.10
N ALA A 180 23.96 22.50 -0.15
CA ALA A 180 23.40 21.18 0.10
C ALA A 180 21.93 21.34 0.48
N SER A 181 21.02 21.03 -0.46
CA SER A 181 19.65 20.72 -0.10
C SER A 181 19.66 19.43 0.73
N ASP A 182 19.53 19.59 2.04
CA ASP A 182 19.34 18.51 3.00
C ASP A 182 18.14 17.65 2.60
N GLY A 183 18.36 16.32 2.52
CA GLY A 183 17.28 15.33 2.49
C GLY A 183 17.08 14.63 1.14
N ASN A 184 17.98 13.71 0.75
CA ASN A 184 17.61 12.58 -0.12
C ASN A 184 18.66 11.46 -0.19
N GLY A 185 19.33 11.14 0.92
CA GLY A 185 20.32 10.06 0.97
C GLY A 185 19.87 8.84 1.77
N THR A 186 18.62 8.78 2.19
CA THR A 186 18.03 7.67 2.96
C THR A 186 16.99 6.94 2.13
N TRP A 187 16.91 5.63 2.29
CA TRP A 187 15.82 4.82 1.74
C TRP A 187 15.51 3.66 2.66
N VAL A 188 14.34 3.07 2.48
CA VAL A 188 13.77 2.05 3.34
C VAL A 188 13.72 0.74 2.58
N THR A 189 13.99 -0.37 3.26
CA THR A 189 13.81 -1.71 2.68
C THR A 189 12.74 -2.51 3.37
N ASN A 190 12.43 -2.21 4.64
CA ASN A 190 11.32 -2.81 5.35
C ASN A 190 10.60 -1.76 6.19
N LEU A 191 9.27 -1.79 6.15
CA LEU A 191 8.37 -0.95 6.93
C LEU A 191 7.25 -1.83 7.48
N ARG A 192 7.01 -1.73 8.78
CA ARG A 192 5.86 -2.35 9.43
C ARG A 192 5.18 -1.33 10.33
N ILE A 193 3.86 -1.24 10.20
CA ILE A 193 3.01 -0.46 11.10
C ILE A 193 1.90 -1.38 11.61
N ASP A 194 1.82 -1.53 12.92
CA ASP A 194 0.86 -2.39 13.61
C ASP A 194 -0.33 -1.59 14.19
N SER A 195 -1.38 -2.31 14.60
CA SER A 195 -2.62 -1.68 15.10
C SER A 195 -2.47 -0.99 16.46
N ASP A 196 -1.43 -1.33 17.20
CA ASP A 196 -1.01 -0.61 18.41
C ASP A 196 -0.18 0.65 18.07
N ARG A 197 -0.17 1.04 16.79
CA ARG A 197 0.51 2.19 16.20
C ARG A 197 2.03 2.11 16.27
N ARG A 198 2.61 0.93 16.54
CA ARG A 198 4.06 0.77 16.53
C ARG A 198 4.56 0.75 15.09
N LEU A 199 5.57 1.57 14.85
CA LEU A 199 6.33 1.64 13.62
C LEU A 199 7.65 0.89 13.80
N GLN A 200 7.98 0.04 12.85
CA GLN A 200 9.30 -0.57 12.73
C GLN A 200 9.80 -0.37 11.30
N LEU A 201 11.04 0.11 11.17
CA LEU A 201 11.62 0.45 9.89
C LEU A 201 13.08 0.01 9.84
N THR A 202 13.46 -0.61 8.73
CA THR A 202 14.85 -0.88 8.38
C THR A 202 15.17 -0.16 7.08
N GLY A 203 16.28 0.56 7.07
CA GLY A 203 16.70 1.34 5.92
C GLY A 203 18.20 1.47 5.81
N TYR A 204 18.60 2.29 4.85
CA TYR A 204 19.97 2.63 4.56
C TYR A 204 20.10 4.13 4.37
N ALA A 205 21.27 4.65 4.73
CA ALA A 205 21.66 6.03 4.51
C ALA A 205 23.05 6.08 3.89
N ILE A 206 23.32 7.07 3.03
CA ILE A 206 24.67 7.29 2.47
C ILE A 206 25.64 7.68 3.61
N GLU A 207 25.20 8.56 4.52
CA GLU A 207 26.00 9.06 5.64
C GLU A 207 25.26 8.95 6.98
N PRO A 208 25.97 8.75 8.11
CA PRO A 208 25.35 8.68 9.44
C PRO A 208 24.48 9.90 9.79
N ARG A 209 24.89 11.12 9.39
CA ARG A 209 24.13 12.35 9.68
C ARG A 209 22.73 12.36 9.07
N MET A 210 22.54 11.65 7.96
CA MET A 210 21.26 11.58 7.26
C MET A 210 20.23 10.75 8.04
N VAL A 211 20.67 9.80 8.88
CA VAL A 211 19.78 9.03 9.75
C VAL A 211 19.13 9.94 10.81
N ASN A 212 19.92 10.84 11.40
CA ASN A 212 19.40 11.81 12.37
C ASN A 212 18.45 12.84 11.72
N GLN A 213 18.72 13.21 10.47
CA GLN A 213 17.85 14.10 9.70
C GLN A 213 16.54 13.41 9.34
N PHE A 214 16.63 12.16 8.88
CA PHE A 214 15.50 11.28 8.60
C PHE A 214 14.54 11.17 9.79
N CYS A 215 15.03 10.87 11.01
CA CYS A 215 14.16 10.80 12.18
C CYS A 215 13.45 12.13 12.46
N ARG A 216 14.16 13.26 12.35
CA ARG A 216 13.58 14.59 12.55
C ARG A 216 12.52 14.93 11.50
N ASP A 217 12.75 14.56 10.24
CA ASP A 217 11.78 14.83 9.17
C ASP A 217 10.51 13.98 9.32
N PHE A 218 10.63 12.75 9.83
CA PHE A 218 9.48 11.94 10.24
C PHE A 218 8.67 12.63 11.34
N GLU A 219 9.33 13.11 12.41
CA GLU A 219 8.65 13.80 13.52
C GLU A 219 8.00 15.12 13.08
N LYS A 220 8.63 15.87 12.16
CA LYS A 220 8.07 17.11 11.60
C LYS A 220 6.75 16.91 10.85
N THR A 221 6.46 15.69 10.37
CA THR A 221 5.17 15.40 9.73
C THR A 221 4.00 15.52 10.71
N GLY A 222 4.25 15.43 12.02
CA GLY A 222 3.23 15.37 13.06
C GLY A 222 2.45 14.05 13.10
N VAL A 223 2.64 13.16 12.11
CA VAL A 223 2.00 11.84 12.04
C VAL A 223 2.81 10.79 12.79
N PHE A 224 4.12 11.00 12.94
CA PHE A 224 5.01 10.09 13.67
C PHE A 224 5.54 10.75 14.94
N SER A 225 5.64 9.95 16.00
CA SER A 225 6.14 10.35 17.31
C SER A 225 7.14 9.32 17.83
N GLU A 226 8.05 9.75 18.71
CA GLU A 226 8.99 8.87 19.43
C GLU A 226 9.94 8.09 18.49
N MET A 227 10.47 8.75 17.45
CA MET A 227 11.35 8.10 16.49
C MET A 227 12.71 7.77 17.15
N THR A 228 12.93 6.48 17.42
CA THR A 228 14.09 5.99 18.15
C THR A 228 14.98 5.12 17.25
N LEU A 229 16.23 5.54 17.09
CA LEU A 229 17.25 4.75 16.40
C LEU A 229 17.64 3.55 17.28
N SER A 230 17.30 2.35 16.83
CA SER A 230 17.59 1.10 17.54
C SER A 230 18.99 0.58 17.22
N SER A 231 19.39 0.66 15.95
CA SER A 231 20.69 0.16 15.51
C SER A 231 21.20 0.98 14.32
N MET A 232 22.52 1.12 14.20
CA MET A 232 23.15 1.70 13.03
C MET A 232 24.53 1.06 12.80
N ASN A 233 24.72 0.44 11.64
CA ASN A 233 25.93 -0.31 11.31
C ASN A 233 26.40 0.01 9.89
N ARG A 234 27.71 0.01 9.67
CA ARG A 234 28.27 0.13 8.32
C ARG A 234 27.95 -1.13 7.52
N ASN A 235 27.49 -0.95 6.29
CA ASN A 235 27.17 -2.03 5.37
C ASN A 235 27.69 -1.69 3.96
N MET A 236 27.67 -2.66 3.05
CA MET A 236 27.99 -2.49 1.64
C MET A 236 26.72 -2.72 0.82
N TYR A 237 26.30 -1.72 0.06
CA TYR A 237 25.17 -1.82 -0.86
C TYR A 237 25.67 -1.52 -2.28
N ASN A 238 25.53 -2.47 -3.21
CA ASN A 238 26.09 -2.40 -4.57
C ASN A 238 27.56 -1.91 -4.61
N LYS A 239 28.41 -2.48 -3.75
CA LYS A 239 29.84 -2.14 -3.61
C LYS A 239 30.13 -0.71 -3.12
N GLN A 240 29.12 0.02 -2.65
CA GLN A 240 29.29 1.33 -2.01
C GLN A 240 29.08 1.21 -0.49
N PRO A 241 29.92 1.86 0.33
CA PRO A 241 29.72 1.89 1.78
C PRO A 241 28.50 2.74 2.12
N VAL A 242 27.60 2.19 2.94
CA VAL A 242 26.37 2.83 3.41
C VAL A 242 26.17 2.52 4.88
N MET A 243 25.29 3.26 5.55
CA MET A 243 24.86 3.00 6.91
C MET A 243 23.52 2.28 6.88
N ARG A 244 23.48 1.01 7.28
CA ARG A 244 22.22 0.32 7.56
C ARG A 244 21.72 0.77 8.93
N PHE A 245 20.44 1.11 9.04
CA PHE A 245 19.84 1.50 10.29
C PHE A 245 18.50 0.80 10.53
N ASP A 246 18.17 0.62 11.80
CA ASP A 246 16.85 0.16 12.25
C ASP A 246 16.27 1.23 13.18
N VAL A 247 15.03 1.65 12.92
CA VAL A 247 14.31 2.67 13.67
C VAL A 247 12.98 2.10 14.11
N THR A 248 12.61 2.40 15.35
CA THR A 248 11.27 2.14 15.88
C THR A 248 10.61 3.47 16.22
N GLY A 249 9.31 3.57 16.07
CA GLY A 249 8.56 4.75 16.46
C GLY A 249 7.10 4.43 16.73
N LYS A 250 6.28 5.47 16.78
CA LYS A 250 4.83 5.34 16.86
C LYS A 250 4.13 6.26 15.87
N VAL A 251 3.00 5.83 15.34
CA VAL A 251 2.06 6.69 14.64
C VAL A 251 1.24 7.44 15.70
N ALA A 252 1.16 8.76 15.60
CA ALA A 252 0.37 9.58 16.47
C ALA A 252 -1.12 9.16 16.39
N ALA A 253 -1.83 9.27 17.51
CA ALA A 253 -3.28 9.20 17.45
C ALA A 253 -3.79 10.33 16.54
N GLY A 254 -4.50 9.99 15.46
CA GLY A 254 -5.29 11.00 14.76
C GLY A 254 -6.26 11.64 15.77
N ASN A 255 -6.28 12.97 15.81
CA ASN A 255 -7.34 13.73 16.48
C ASN A 255 -8.65 13.60 15.71
#